data_AF-A0A6H3FB65-F1
#
_entry.id   AF-A0A6H3FB65-F1
#
_cell.length_a   1.000
_cell.length_b   1.000
_cell.length_c   1.000
_cell.angle_alpha   90.00
_cell.angle_beta   90.00
_cell.angle_gamma   90.00
#
_symmetry.space_group_name_H-M   'P 1'
#
loop_
_entity.id
_entity.type
_entity.pdbx_description
1 polymer ?
#
loop_
_entity_poly.entity_id
_entity_poly.type
_entity_poly.pdbx_seq_one_letter_code
_entity_poly.pdbx_strand_id
1 'polypeptide(L)'
;MSRATAQQRLELGAKRYKYRWRLREVMDANAVPSMAALGRMLGVSGVAVARTVNGEIHSPKVLDWFRQHGVSENQLCDPRRLAQ
;
A
#
# COMPACT_ATOMS: atom_id res chain seq x y z
N MET A 1 -5.03 13.33 17.56
CA MET A 1 -5.44 12.89 16.20
C MET A 1 -6.17 11.56 16.32
N SER A 2 -7.41 11.46 15.84
CA SER A 2 -8.20 10.23 15.92
C SER A 2 -7.66 9.18 14.94
N ARG A 3 -7.48 7.95 15.39
CA ARG A 3 -7.10 6.82 14.52
C ARG A 3 -8.32 6.38 13.73
N ALA A 4 -8.12 5.95 12.48
CA ALA A 4 -9.18 5.36 11.67
C ALA A 4 -9.85 4.18 12.39
N THR A 5 -11.18 4.13 12.37
CA THR A 5 -11.96 3.01 12.91
C THR A 5 -11.70 1.71 12.12
N ALA A 6 -12.06 0.56 12.69
CA ALA A 6 -11.93 -0.72 11.98
C ALA A 6 -12.70 -0.72 10.65
N GLN A 7 -13.92 -0.16 10.65
CA GLN A 7 -14.76 -0.02 9.46
C GLN A 7 -14.10 0.88 8.40
N GLN A 8 -13.58 2.05 8.80
CA GLN A 8 -12.88 2.95 7.88
C GLN A 8 -11.63 2.31 7.28
N ARG A 9 -10.88 1.53 8.07
CA ARG A 9 -9.71 0.79 7.56
C ARG A 9 -10.11 -0.24 6.51
N LEU A 10 -11.18 -0.99 6.75
CA LEU A 10 -11.72 -1.95 5.80
C LEU A 10 -12.12 -1.28 4.48
N GLU A 11 -12.82 -0.15 4.55
CA GLU A 11 -13.23 0.64 3.37
C GLU A 11 -12.03 1.18 2.59
N LEU A 12 -11.02 1.70 3.29
CA LEU A 12 -9.78 2.16 2.66
C LEU A 12 -8.99 1.02 2.00
N GLY A 13 -8.97 -0.16 2.62
CA GLY A 13 -8.40 -1.37 2.05
C GLY A 13 -9.10 -1.76 0.74
N ALA A 14 -10.43 -1.87 0.78
CA ALA A 14 -11.26 -2.16 -0.38
C ALA A 14 -11.10 -1.11 -1.49
N LYS A 15 -10.95 0.17 -1.13
CA LYS A 15 -10.67 1.25 -2.09
C LYS A 15 -9.30 1.10 -2.74
N ARG A 16 -8.24 0.84 -1.95
CA ARG A 16 -6.88 0.60 -2.47
C ARG A 16 -6.83 -0.58 -3.45
N TYR A 17 -7.58 -1.64 -3.20
CA TYR A 17 -7.62 -2.82 -4.08
C TYR A 17 -8.00 -2.48 -5.54
N LYS A 18 -8.81 -1.43 -5.74
CA LYS A 18 -9.17 -0.93 -7.07
C LYS A 18 -7.96 -0.40 -7.85
N TYR A 19 -6.93 0.07 -7.15
CA TYR A 19 -5.69 0.62 -7.71
C TYR A 19 -4.54 -0.39 -7.74
N ARG A 20 -4.76 -1.68 -7.43
CA ARG A 20 -3.68 -2.68 -7.35
C ARG A 20 -2.83 -2.79 -8.62
N TRP A 21 -3.44 -2.63 -9.79
CA TRP A 21 -2.72 -2.66 -11.07
C TRP A 21 -1.83 -1.43 -11.25
N ARG A 22 -2.31 -0.25 -10.83
CA ARG A 22 -1.49 0.96 -10.77
C ARG A 22 -0.30 0.80 -9.81
N LEU A 23 -0.52 0.19 -8.65
CA LEU A 23 0.58 -0.13 -7.74
C LEU A 23 1.57 -1.11 -8.38
N ARG A 24 1.07 -2.10 -9.14
CA ARG A 24 1.94 -3.02 -9.88
C ARG A 24 2.75 -2.32 -10.97
N GLU A 25 2.14 -1.44 -11.75
CA GLU A 25 2.84 -0.62 -12.74
C GLU A 25 4.00 0.18 -12.11
N VAL A 26 3.78 0.72 -10.92
CA VAL A 26 4.82 1.47 -10.19
C VAL A 26 5.96 0.55 -9.76
N MET A 27 5.67 -0.69 -9.36
CA MET A 27 6.72 -1.68 -9.10
C MET A 27 7.53 -1.99 -10.36
N ASP A 28 6.84 -2.23 -11.48
CA ASP A 28 7.47 -2.58 -12.75
C ASP A 28 8.33 -1.41 -13.27
N ALA A 29 7.83 -0.18 -13.19
CA ALA A 29 8.55 1.05 -13.55
C ALA A 29 9.80 1.32 -12.70
N ASN A 30 9.88 0.74 -11.51
CA ASN A 30 11.02 0.87 -10.59
C ASN A 30 11.87 -0.41 -10.53
N ALA A 31 11.78 -1.27 -11.56
CA ALA A 31 12.54 -2.52 -11.66
C ALA A 31 12.38 -3.45 -10.45
N VAL A 32 11.19 -3.46 -9.83
CA VAL A 32 10.85 -4.35 -8.70
C VAL A 32 10.00 -5.52 -9.22
N PRO A 33 10.60 -6.68 -9.56
CA PRO A 33 9.93 -7.70 -10.37
C PRO A 33 8.84 -8.49 -9.62
N SER A 34 8.79 -8.42 -8.28
CA SER A 34 7.84 -9.20 -7.49
C SER A 34 7.58 -8.60 -6.10
N MET A 35 6.47 -9.04 -5.49
CA MET A 35 6.15 -8.72 -4.09
C MET A 35 7.24 -9.21 -3.13
N ALA A 36 7.88 -10.34 -3.43
CA ALA A 36 8.99 -10.87 -2.63
C ALA A 36 10.25 -10.00 -2.75
N ALA A 37 10.55 -9.49 -3.96
CA ALA A 37 11.65 -8.55 -4.15
C ALA A 37 11.41 -7.26 -3.35
N LEU A 38 10.22 -6.67 -3.46
CA LEU A 38 9.87 -5.49 -2.68
C LEU A 38 9.92 -5.75 -1.17
N GLY A 39 9.41 -6.90 -0.74
CA GLY A 39 9.44 -7.31 0.66
C GLY A 39 10.86 -7.35 1.21
N ARG A 40 11.79 -7.99 0.48
CA ARG A 40 13.21 -8.03 0.85
C ARG A 40 13.82 -6.63 0.97
N MET A 41 13.56 -5.75 0.01
CA MET A 41 14.05 -4.36 0.04
C MET A 41 13.56 -3.59 1.28
N LEU A 42 12.31 -3.84 1.70
CA LEU A 42 11.68 -3.12 2.82
C LEU A 42 11.87 -3.81 4.19
N GLY A 43 12.49 -4.99 4.21
CA GLY A 43 12.58 -5.82 5.42
C GLY A 43 11.22 -6.29 5.92
N VAL A 44 10.32 -6.69 5.01
CA VAL A 44 9.02 -7.31 5.30
C VAL A 44 8.81 -8.55 4.42
N SER A 45 7.85 -9.41 4.74
CA SER A 45 7.55 -10.55 3.87
C SER A 45 6.89 -10.11 2.57
N GLY A 46 7.14 -10.84 1.48
CA GLY A 46 6.42 -10.62 0.21
C GLY A 46 4.90 -10.81 0.35
N VAL A 47 4.48 -11.67 1.30
CA VAL A 47 3.07 -11.82 1.68
C VAL A 47 2.52 -10.51 2.27
N ALA A 48 3.25 -9.84 3.16
CA ALA A 48 2.82 -8.55 3.71
C ALA A 48 2.67 -7.48 2.61
N VAL A 49 3.54 -7.49 1.60
CA VAL A 49 3.40 -6.61 0.42
C VAL A 49 2.14 -6.96 -0.35
N ALA A 50 1.94 -8.24 -0.70
CA ALA A 50 0.77 -8.70 -1.44
C ALA A 50 -0.54 -8.35 -0.73
N ARG A 51 -0.63 -8.63 0.58
CA ARG A 51 -1.80 -8.30 1.40
C ARG A 51 -2.03 -6.78 1.52
N THR A 52 -0.98 -5.97 1.47
CA THR A 52 -1.12 -4.50 1.45
C THR A 52 -1.70 -4.03 0.12
N VAL A 53 -1.13 -4.50 -1.00
CA VAL A 53 -1.61 -4.19 -2.36
C VAL A 53 -3.04 -4.68 -2.57
N ASN A 54 -3.37 -5.85 -2.02
CA ASN A 54 -4.72 -6.43 -2.07
C ASN A 54 -5.73 -5.75 -1.13
N GLY A 55 -5.30 -4.79 -0.32
CA GLY A 55 -6.19 -4.05 0.57
C GLY A 55 -6.53 -4.77 1.88
N GLU A 56 -5.95 -5.93 2.16
CA GLU A 56 -6.24 -6.73 3.36
C GLU A 56 -5.57 -6.17 4.62
N ILE A 57 -4.38 -5.59 4.46
CA ILE A 57 -3.64 -4.94 5.54
C ILE A 57 -3.13 -3.56 5.09
N HIS A 58 -2.60 -2.80 6.04
CA HIS A 58 -2.03 -1.47 5.80
C HIS A 58 -0.60 -1.42 6.33
N SER A 59 0.36 -1.99 5.59
CA SER A 59 1.77 -1.89 5.97
C SER A 59 2.30 -0.47 5.74
N PRO A 60 2.73 0.26 6.80
CA PRO A 60 3.30 1.60 6.65
C PRO A 60 4.47 1.64 5.68
N LYS A 61 5.42 0.70 5.82
CA LYS A 61 6.62 0.61 4.97
C LYS A 61 6.29 0.46 3.49
N VAL A 62 5.28 -0.35 3.17
CA VAL A 62 4.88 -0.59 1.78
C VAL A 62 4.18 0.64 1.20
N LEU A 63 3.26 1.25 1.96
CA LEU A 63 2.57 2.47 1.53
C LEU A 63 3.53 3.67 1.41
N ASP A 64 4.50 3.77 2.32
CA ASP A 64 5.55 4.80 2.28
C ASP A 64 6.44 4.63 1.04
N TRP A 65 6.80 3.39 0.68
CA TRP A 65 7.53 3.13 -0.56
C TRP A 65 6.72 3.58 -1.79
N PHE A 66 5.45 3.18 -1.93
CA PHE A 66 4.64 3.62 -3.07
C PHE A 66 4.48 5.14 -3.14
N ARG A 67 4.33 5.81 -1.99
CA ARG A 67 4.26 7.27 -1.89
C ARG A 67 5.54 7.93 -2.42
N GLN A 68 6.71 7.44 -2.00
CA GLN A 68 8.01 7.93 -2.44
C GLN A 68 8.20 7.77 -3.96
N HIS A 69 7.52 6.80 -4.56
CA HIS A 69 7.59 6.50 -6.00
C HIS A 69 6.38 7.06 -6.78
N GLY A 70 5.73 8.10 -6.25
CA GLY A 70 4.78 8.93 -7.00
C GLY A 70 3.33 8.45 -6.98
N VAL A 71 2.97 7.48 -6.14
CA VAL A 71 1.56 7.12 -5.93
C VAL A 71 0.90 8.12 -4.99
N SER A 72 -0.21 8.70 -5.42
CA SER A 72 -0.95 9.71 -4.67
C SER A 72 -1.80 9.13 -3.53
N GLU A 73 -2.09 9.92 -2.50
CA GLU A 73 -2.84 9.45 -1.31
C GLU A 73 -4.24 8.89 -1.63
N ASN A 74 -4.90 9.47 -2.63
CA ASN A 74 -6.22 9.00 -3.08
C ASN A 74 -6.18 7.56 -3.64
N GLN A 75 -5.01 7.09 -4.08
CA GLN A 75 -4.77 5.72 -4.56
C GLN A 75 -4.24 4.83 -3.43
N LEU A 76 -3.36 5.34 -2.57
CA LEU A 76 -2.81 4.61 -1.42
C LEU A 76 -3.87 4.28 -0.36
N CYS A 77 -4.84 5.18 -0.19
CA CYS A 77 -5.89 5.04 0.82
C CYS A 77 -5.27 4.71 2.20
N ASP A 78 -4.28 5.51 2.60
CA ASP A 78 -3.52 5.29 3.83
C ASP A 78 -4.34 5.77 5.04
N PRO A 79 -4.70 4.88 5.99
CA PRO A 79 -5.47 5.26 7.17
C PRO A 79 -4.75 6.27 8.07
N ARG A 80 -3.43 6.42 7.94
CA ARG A 80 -2.65 7.45 8.66
C ARG A 80 -2.92 8.87 8.15
N ARG A 81 -3.52 9.01 6.98
CA ARG A 81 -3.74 10.30 6.28
C ARG A 81 -5.20 10.75 6.26
N LEU A 82 -6.11 10.00 6.89
CA LEU A 82 -7.51 10.42 7.06
C LEU A 82 -7.69 11.65 7.96
N ALA A 83 -6.68 12.02 8.73
CA ALA A 83 -6.71 13.13 9.69
C ALA A 83 -5.89 14.36 9.23
N GLN A 84 -5.62 14.49 7.93
CA GLN A 84 -4.93 15.64 7.33
C GLN A 84 -5.89 16.46 6.48
#